data_AF-A0A2W6B1X7-F1
#
_entry.id   AF-A0A2W6B1X7-F1
#
_cell.length_a   1.000
_cell.length_b   1.000
_cell.length_c   1.000
_cell.angle_alpha   90.00
_cell.angle_beta   90.00
_cell.angle_gamma   90.00
#
_symmetry.space_group_name_H-M   'P 1'
#
loop_
_entity.id
_entity.type
_entity.pdbx_description
1 polymer ?
#
loop_
_entity_poly.entity_id
_entity_poly.type
_entity_poly.pdbx_seq_one_letter_code
_entity_poly.pdbx_strand_id
1 'polypeptide(L)'
;MYHHVKKLMYTVKVGAADPRFGNMLLEQFGGANGELAAAMQYSIQGLNTDDPGLKDMLMDIGTEELSHLEVIGTLARMHLVPMKTLHKAAEANPLIAICGGGGVNLYNSGGSAWTADYLKITGEPEVDLRSNIAAEARAKIVYERLKNFTDDADSKDALQFLMTREITHMKVFMLALDSLGLPPLQIGQLPPTEGLVDQYFNDSTGEGQDGAVDMTGPWNDKKTFRVVDNPAFNPEEMDVDGPKTSGRKKAK
;
A
#
# COMPACT_ATOMS: atom_id res chain seq x y z
N MET A 1 13.75 -10.51 20.49
CA MET A 1 12.84 -10.94 21.57
C MET A 1 11.74 -9.89 21.64
N TYR A 2 10.47 -10.28 21.74
CA TYR A 2 9.35 -9.35 21.87
C TYR A 2 8.88 -9.26 23.33
N HIS A 3 8.42 -8.09 23.74
CA HIS A 3 7.76 -7.87 25.02
C HIS A 3 6.35 -7.35 24.76
N HIS A 4 5.36 -7.91 25.47
CA HIS A 4 3.99 -7.37 25.46
C HIS A 4 3.77 -6.51 26.70
N VAL A 5 3.34 -5.27 26.47
CA VAL A 5 2.94 -4.33 27.53
C VAL A 5 1.43 -4.19 27.48
N LYS A 6 0.75 -4.43 28.61
CA LYS A 6 -0.74 -4.42 28.68
C LYS A 6 -1.38 -3.07 28.32
N LYS A 7 -0.61 -1.99 28.32
CA LYS A 7 -1.08 -0.66 27.99
C LYS A 7 -1.06 -0.51 26.47
N LEU A 8 -2.23 -0.28 25.88
CA LEU A 8 -2.33 0.06 24.46
C LEU A 8 -1.52 1.33 24.15
N MET A 9 -0.90 1.35 22.98
CA MET A 9 -0.18 2.52 22.48
C MET A 9 -1.08 3.76 22.43
N TYR A 10 -2.35 3.56 22.09
CA TYR A 10 -3.39 4.57 22.12
C TYR A 10 -4.64 4.03 22.84
N THR A 11 -5.28 4.86 23.66
CA THR A 11 -6.45 4.42 24.45
C THR A 11 -7.68 4.34 23.55
N VAL A 12 -8.19 3.12 23.35
CA VAL A 12 -9.40 2.89 22.57
C VAL A 12 -10.64 3.03 23.45
N LYS A 13 -11.62 3.81 22.99
CA LYS A 13 -12.96 3.93 23.55
C LYS A 13 -13.99 3.84 22.43
N VAL A 14 -15.18 3.35 22.75
CA VAL A 14 -16.34 3.31 21.85
C VAL A 14 -17.55 3.67 22.69
N GLY A 15 -18.32 4.66 22.26
CA GLY A 15 -19.56 5.06 22.92
C GLY A 15 -20.67 4.03 22.70
N ALA A 16 -20.97 3.71 21.44
CA ALA A 16 -21.94 2.69 21.07
C ALA A 16 -21.38 1.72 20.02
N ALA A 17 -21.54 0.42 20.26
CA ALA A 17 -21.11 -0.61 19.32
C ALA A 17 -21.95 -0.58 18.04
N ASP A 18 -21.29 -0.69 16.88
CA ASP A 18 -21.92 -0.82 15.55
C ASP A 18 -21.23 -1.99 14.82
N PRO A 19 -21.84 -3.19 14.80
CA PRO A 19 -21.24 -4.35 14.16
C PRO A 19 -20.92 -4.18 12.67
N ARG A 20 -21.65 -3.33 11.95
CA ARG A 20 -21.40 -3.07 10.53
C ARG A 20 -20.11 -2.29 10.36
N PHE A 21 -19.91 -1.27 11.19
CA PHE A 21 -18.66 -0.53 11.23
C PHE A 21 -17.50 -1.40 11.73
N GLY A 22 -17.74 -2.24 12.74
CA GLY A 22 -16.79 -3.25 13.20
C GLY A 22 -16.28 -4.18 12.10
N ASN A 23 -17.15 -4.59 11.17
CA ASN A 23 -16.76 -5.36 9.99
C ASN A 23 -15.89 -4.54 9.01
N MET A 24 -16.21 -3.26 8.80
CA MET A 24 -15.39 -2.38 7.94
C MET A 24 -13.98 -2.17 8.50
N LEU A 25 -13.84 -2.07 9.83
CA LEU A 25 -12.52 -1.95 10.49
C LEU A 25 -11.60 -3.15 10.23
N LEU A 26 -12.14 -4.31 9.79
CA LEU A 26 -11.33 -5.45 9.39
C LEU A 26 -10.45 -5.18 8.17
N GLU A 27 -10.76 -4.17 7.34
CA GLU A 27 -9.85 -3.73 6.26
C GLU A 27 -8.48 -3.30 6.80
N GLN A 28 -8.46 -2.64 7.96
CA GLN A 28 -7.21 -2.21 8.59
C GLN A 28 -6.63 -3.25 9.56
N PHE A 29 -7.37 -4.32 9.89
CA PHE A 29 -6.83 -5.42 10.68
C PHE A 29 -6.24 -6.53 9.79
N GLY A 30 -7.09 -7.18 8.99
CA GLY A 30 -6.76 -8.34 8.15
C GLY A 30 -6.86 -8.08 6.64
N GLY A 31 -7.09 -6.84 6.20
CA GLY A 31 -7.11 -6.46 4.79
C GLY A 31 -5.72 -6.22 4.19
N ALA A 32 -5.69 -6.05 2.87
CA ALA A 32 -4.45 -5.95 2.09
C ALA A 32 -3.60 -4.70 2.40
N ASN A 33 -4.24 -3.63 2.88
CA ASN A 33 -3.58 -2.37 3.27
C ASN A 33 -3.64 -2.16 4.78
N GLY A 34 -3.88 -3.23 5.55
CA GLY A 34 -4.03 -3.15 7.00
C GLY A 34 -2.72 -3.36 7.76
N GLU A 35 -2.81 -3.16 9.07
CA GLU A 35 -1.68 -3.14 10.00
C GLU A 35 -0.90 -4.45 10.04
N LEU A 36 -1.58 -5.60 9.86
CA LEU A 36 -0.88 -6.89 9.81
C LEU A 36 0.00 -7.00 8.57
N ALA A 37 -0.43 -6.47 7.44
CA ALA A 37 0.38 -6.47 6.22
C ALA A 37 1.61 -5.58 6.39
N ALA A 38 1.44 -4.38 6.95
CA ALA A 38 2.53 -3.45 7.26
C ALA A 38 3.55 -4.08 8.24
N ALA A 39 3.08 -4.58 9.38
CA ALA A 39 3.91 -5.21 10.41
C ALA A 39 4.78 -6.33 9.84
N MET A 40 4.18 -7.23 9.05
CA MET A 40 4.90 -8.36 8.46
C MET A 40 5.85 -7.91 7.35
N GLN A 41 5.42 -7.00 6.47
CA GLN A 41 6.25 -6.50 5.37
C GLN A 41 7.54 -5.88 5.90
N TYR A 42 7.43 -4.93 6.83
CA TYR A 42 8.60 -4.17 7.30
C TYR A 42 9.53 -5.03 8.13
N SER A 43 8.99 -5.91 8.98
CA SER A 43 9.80 -6.86 9.75
C SER A 43 10.61 -7.79 8.84
N ILE A 44 10.00 -8.33 7.78
CA ILE A 44 10.70 -9.26 6.89
C ILE A 44 11.71 -8.52 6.01
N GLN A 45 11.38 -7.34 5.49
CA GLN A 45 12.35 -6.50 4.78
C GLN A 45 13.56 -6.14 5.67
N GLY A 46 13.31 -5.81 6.95
CA GLY A 46 14.38 -5.54 7.92
C GLY A 46 15.26 -6.76 8.19
N LEU A 47 14.72 -7.98 8.11
CA LEU A 47 15.51 -9.20 8.19
C LEU A 47 16.37 -9.45 6.94
N ASN A 48 15.89 -9.01 5.77
CA ASN A 48 16.53 -9.27 4.47
C ASN A 48 17.57 -8.22 4.08
N THR A 49 17.50 -7.00 4.63
CA THR A 49 18.46 -5.94 4.29
C THR A 49 19.82 -6.14 4.97
N ASP A 50 20.89 -5.88 4.23
CA ASP A 50 22.27 -5.86 4.73
C ASP A 50 22.65 -4.51 5.37
N ASP A 51 21.85 -3.46 5.16
CA ASP A 51 22.08 -2.15 5.78
C ASP A 51 21.60 -2.15 7.24
N PRO A 52 22.50 -1.98 8.22
CA PRO A 52 22.13 -2.06 9.63
C PRO A 52 21.22 -0.90 10.07
N GLY A 53 21.33 0.28 9.45
CA GLY A 53 20.50 1.44 9.78
C GLY A 53 19.07 1.29 9.24
N LEU A 54 18.93 0.78 8.02
CA LEU A 54 17.62 0.46 7.47
C LEU A 54 16.96 -0.69 8.22
N LYS A 55 17.73 -1.71 8.58
CA LYS A 55 17.25 -2.81 9.41
C LYS A 55 16.68 -2.32 10.72
N ASP A 56 17.41 -1.46 11.44
CA ASP A 56 16.97 -0.90 12.72
C ASP A 56 15.63 -0.16 12.57
N MET A 57 15.56 0.76 11.60
CA MET A 57 14.33 1.53 11.31
C MET A 57 13.16 0.64 10.90
N LEU A 58 13.36 -0.34 10.01
CA LEU A 58 12.30 -1.25 9.56
C LEU A 58 11.78 -2.14 10.69
N MET A 59 12.66 -2.61 11.57
CA MET A 59 12.28 -3.41 12.74
C MET A 59 11.54 -2.56 13.78
N ASP A 60 11.92 -1.31 13.97
CA ASP A 60 11.21 -0.36 14.84
C ASP A 60 9.79 -0.12 14.34
N ILE A 61 9.62 0.25 13.06
CA ILE A 61 8.30 0.50 12.48
C ILE A 61 7.48 -0.78 12.44
N GLY A 62 8.04 -1.91 11.99
CA GLY A 62 7.34 -3.20 12.01
C GLY A 62 6.85 -3.62 13.39
N THR A 63 7.59 -3.25 14.45
CA THR A 63 7.16 -3.45 15.85
C THR A 63 6.07 -2.47 16.27
N GLU A 64 6.14 -1.22 15.82
CA GLU A 64 5.07 -0.22 16.01
C GLU A 64 3.75 -0.68 15.37
N GLU A 65 3.79 -1.25 14.17
CA GLU A 65 2.59 -1.74 13.47
C GLU A 65 1.90 -2.90 14.21
N LEU A 66 2.62 -3.70 15.00
CA LEU A 66 1.98 -4.68 15.89
C LEU A 66 1.16 -3.99 17.00
N SER A 67 1.60 -2.82 17.45
CA SER A 67 0.84 -2.00 18.41
C SER A 67 -0.37 -1.35 17.74
N HIS A 68 -0.25 -0.90 16.48
CA HIS A 68 -1.39 -0.40 15.70
C HIS A 68 -2.42 -1.50 15.43
N LEU A 69 -1.97 -2.71 15.10
CA LEU A 69 -2.81 -3.89 14.94
C LEU A 69 -3.61 -4.19 16.23
N GLU A 70 -3.00 -4.03 17.41
CA GLU A 70 -3.69 -4.18 18.70
C GLU A 70 -4.72 -3.06 18.93
N VAL A 71 -4.42 -1.82 18.57
CA VAL A 71 -5.34 -0.67 18.66
C VAL A 71 -6.55 -0.87 17.74
N ILE A 72 -6.34 -1.12 16.45
CA ILE A 72 -7.44 -1.31 15.49
C ILE A 72 -8.24 -2.59 15.77
N GLY A 73 -7.56 -3.66 16.19
CA GLY A 73 -8.20 -4.92 16.58
C GLY A 73 -9.07 -4.75 17.82
N THR A 74 -8.62 -3.97 18.80
CA THR A 74 -9.42 -3.61 19.99
C THR A 74 -10.64 -2.80 19.60
N LEU A 75 -10.48 -1.78 18.75
CA LEU A 75 -11.58 -0.94 18.27
C LEU A 75 -12.63 -1.78 17.53
N ALA A 76 -12.20 -2.59 16.57
CA ALA A 76 -13.07 -3.51 15.85
C ALA A 76 -13.79 -4.47 16.82
N ARG A 77 -13.04 -5.07 17.75
CA ARG A 77 -13.62 -5.99 18.75
C ARG A 77 -14.71 -5.33 19.59
N MET A 78 -14.53 -4.07 20.01
CA MET A 78 -15.52 -3.32 20.79
C MET A 78 -16.81 -3.08 19.99
N HIS A 79 -16.71 -2.73 18.71
CA HIS A 79 -17.88 -2.60 17.84
C HIS A 79 -18.57 -3.95 17.53
N LEU A 80 -17.80 -5.04 17.48
CA LEU A 80 -18.31 -6.38 17.17
C LEU A 80 -18.95 -7.11 18.37
N VAL A 81 -18.91 -6.57 19.59
CA VAL A 81 -19.53 -7.19 20.80
C VAL A 81 -20.94 -7.73 20.57
N PRO A 82 -21.87 -7.02 19.89
CA PRO A 82 -23.23 -7.53 19.69
C PRO A 82 -23.33 -8.79 18.82
N MET A 83 -22.30 -9.13 18.03
CA MET A 83 -22.29 -10.28 17.12
C MET A 83 -22.41 -11.62 17.83
N LYS A 84 -22.05 -11.70 19.13
CA LYS A 84 -22.15 -12.95 19.90
C LYS A 84 -23.57 -13.31 20.33
N THR A 85 -24.45 -12.32 20.47
CA THR A 85 -25.72 -12.49 21.20
C THR A 85 -26.93 -11.97 20.44
N LEU A 86 -26.76 -11.03 19.51
CA LEU A 86 -27.86 -10.49 18.73
C LEU A 86 -28.08 -11.28 17.44
N HIS A 87 -29.22 -11.97 17.36
CA HIS A 87 -29.61 -12.79 16.20
C HIS A 87 -29.50 -12.04 14.87
N LYS A 88 -30.08 -10.83 14.79
CA LYS A 88 -30.06 -10.01 13.56
C LYS A 88 -28.64 -9.65 13.11
N ALA A 89 -27.72 -9.43 14.05
CA ALA A 89 -26.33 -9.12 13.72
C ALA A 89 -25.61 -10.36 13.21
N ALA A 90 -25.85 -11.52 13.85
CA ALA A 90 -25.31 -12.80 13.41
C ALA A 90 -25.80 -13.23 12.02
N GLU A 91 -27.06 -12.98 11.69
CA GLU A 91 -27.62 -13.23 10.35
C GLU A 91 -26.98 -12.33 9.27
N ALA A 92 -26.65 -11.08 9.61
CA ALA A 92 -26.05 -10.13 8.67
C ALA A 92 -24.60 -10.47 8.31
N ASN A 93 -23.83 -11.05 9.25
CA ASN A 93 -22.47 -11.54 8.97
C ASN A 93 -22.16 -12.80 9.81
N PRO A 94 -22.58 -13.99 9.32
CA PRO A 94 -22.36 -15.26 10.02
C PRO A 94 -20.88 -15.63 10.14
N LEU A 95 -20.04 -15.19 9.20
CA LEU A 95 -18.59 -15.43 9.23
C LEU A 95 -17.98 -14.83 10.50
N ILE A 96 -18.35 -13.60 10.85
CA ILE A 96 -17.89 -12.98 12.11
C ILE A 96 -18.57 -13.61 13.31
N ALA A 97 -19.90 -13.77 13.29
CA ALA A 97 -20.63 -14.19 14.49
C ALA A 97 -20.34 -15.64 14.91
N ILE A 98 -20.31 -16.56 13.94
CA ILE A 98 -20.20 -18.00 14.20
C ILE A 98 -18.74 -18.43 14.11
N CYS A 99 -18.13 -18.34 12.93
CA CYS A 99 -16.75 -18.79 12.72
C CYS A 99 -15.74 -17.92 13.49
N GLY A 100 -15.93 -16.60 13.48
CA GLY A 100 -15.09 -15.64 14.21
C GLY A 100 -15.47 -15.44 15.68
N GLY A 101 -16.49 -16.14 16.18
CA GLY A 101 -16.96 -16.04 17.56
C GLY A 101 -17.30 -14.60 17.99
N GLY A 102 -17.81 -13.76 17.09
CA GLY A 102 -18.16 -12.36 17.34
C GLY A 102 -16.97 -11.45 17.67
N GLY A 103 -15.78 -11.77 17.15
CA GLY A 103 -14.57 -10.98 17.32
C GLY A 103 -13.85 -10.70 16.01
N VAL A 104 -12.60 -10.27 16.12
CA VAL A 104 -11.72 -10.07 14.96
C VAL A 104 -11.21 -11.42 14.43
N ASN A 105 -10.99 -11.48 13.13
CA ASN A 105 -10.40 -12.63 12.44
C ASN A 105 -9.46 -12.12 11.33
N LEU A 106 -8.73 -13.01 10.67
CA LEU A 106 -7.83 -12.67 9.57
C LEU A 106 -8.56 -12.71 8.22
N TYR A 107 -9.72 -12.07 8.17
CA TYR A 107 -10.44 -11.81 6.93
C TYR A 107 -10.66 -10.30 6.79
N ASN A 108 -10.75 -9.82 5.55
CA ASN A 108 -11.20 -8.46 5.28
C ASN A 108 -12.74 -8.33 5.43
N SER A 109 -13.29 -7.14 5.22
CA SER A 109 -14.73 -6.89 5.41
C SER A 109 -15.63 -7.63 4.42
N GLY A 110 -15.06 -8.10 3.31
CA GLY A 110 -15.70 -8.95 2.31
C GLY A 110 -15.53 -10.46 2.53
N GLY A 111 -14.82 -10.87 3.59
CA GLY A 111 -14.59 -12.28 3.92
C GLY A 111 -13.47 -12.96 3.13
N SER A 112 -12.58 -12.21 2.46
CA SER A 112 -11.35 -12.78 1.89
C SER A 112 -10.30 -12.98 2.98
N ALA A 113 -9.68 -14.16 3.02
CA ALA A 113 -8.64 -14.46 3.99
C ALA A 113 -7.38 -13.63 3.74
N TRP A 114 -6.73 -13.18 4.81
CA TRP A 114 -5.41 -12.56 4.73
C TRP A 114 -4.43 -13.54 4.08
N THR A 115 -3.62 -13.03 3.16
CA THR A 115 -2.63 -13.82 2.42
C THR A 115 -1.28 -13.11 2.42
N ALA A 116 -0.19 -13.91 2.42
CA ALA A 116 1.16 -13.39 2.25
C ALA A 116 1.35 -12.67 0.90
N ASP A 117 0.47 -12.87 -0.08
CA ASP A 117 0.50 -12.17 -1.38
C ASP A 117 0.32 -10.65 -1.24
N TYR A 118 -0.18 -10.17 -0.10
CA TYR A 118 -0.25 -8.74 0.19
C TYR A 118 1.12 -8.10 0.35
N LEU A 119 2.11 -8.85 0.84
CA LEU A 119 3.44 -8.34 1.14
C LEU A 119 4.23 -8.07 -0.14
N LYS A 120 5.05 -7.02 -0.13
CA LYS A 120 6.01 -6.67 -1.18
C LYS A 120 7.40 -6.67 -0.56
N ILE A 121 8.13 -7.74 -0.84
CA ILE A 121 9.45 -8.01 -0.24
C ILE A 121 10.34 -8.43 -1.39
N THR A 122 11.31 -7.59 -1.75
CA THR A 122 12.23 -7.85 -2.86
C THR A 122 13.66 -8.09 -2.38
N GLY A 123 14.04 -7.54 -1.21
CA GLY A 123 15.42 -7.52 -0.74
C GLY A 123 16.26 -6.40 -1.36
N GLU A 124 15.66 -5.55 -2.19
CA GLU A 124 16.29 -4.37 -2.77
C GLU A 124 15.79 -3.11 -2.04
N PRO A 125 16.63 -2.43 -1.23
CA PRO A 125 16.19 -1.36 -0.34
C PRO A 125 15.37 -0.25 -1.00
N GLU A 126 15.79 0.23 -2.17
CA GLU A 126 15.08 1.31 -2.88
C GLU A 126 13.73 0.87 -3.44
N VAL A 127 13.55 -0.41 -3.74
CA VAL A 127 12.30 -0.99 -4.23
C VAL A 127 11.33 -1.23 -3.07
N ASP A 128 11.85 -1.80 -1.98
CA ASP A 128 11.10 -2.07 -0.77
C ASP A 128 10.63 -0.77 -0.11
N LEU A 129 11.48 0.26 0.01
CA LEU A 129 11.10 1.56 0.57
C LEU A 129 10.02 2.26 -0.27
N ARG A 130 10.07 2.18 -1.60
CA ARG A 130 8.99 2.70 -2.48
C ARG A 130 7.68 1.96 -2.26
N SER A 131 7.75 0.64 -2.07
CA SER A 131 6.59 -0.19 -1.74
C SER A 131 6.00 0.19 -0.38
N ASN A 132 6.84 0.51 0.60
CA ASN A 132 6.42 0.94 1.94
C ASN A 132 5.76 2.32 1.91
N ILE A 133 6.33 3.30 1.22
CA ILE A 133 5.71 4.62 1.02
C ILE A 133 4.31 4.47 0.41
N ALA A 134 4.17 3.59 -0.60
CA ALA A 134 2.89 3.33 -1.22
C ALA A 134 1.93 2.54 -0.30
N ALA A 135 2.43 1.66 0.57
CA ALA A 135 1.63 0.91 1.54
C ALA A 135 0.99 1.85 2.56
N GLU A 136 1.79 2.70 3.20
CA GLU A 136 1.33 3.72 4.16
C GLU A 136 0.34 4.70 3.52
N ALA A 137 0.57 5.11 2.27
CA ALA A 137 -0.37 5.96 1.53
C ALA A 137 -1.73 5.28 1.33
N ARG A 138 -1.75 3.97 1.05
CA ARG A 138 -2.97 3.18 0.89
C ARG A 138 -3.67 2.96 2.24
N ALA A 139 -2.95 2.67 3.31
CA ALA A 139 -3.50 2.52 4.65
C ALA A 139 -4.11 3.84 5.15
N LYS A 140 -3.39 4.96 5.01
CA LYS A 140 -3.88 6.31 5.34
C LYS A 140 -5.24 6.61 4.69
N ILE A 141 -5.40 6.35 3.39
CA ILE A 141 -6.66 6.69 2.71
C ILE A 141 -7.81 5.78 3.14
N VAL A 142 -7.53 4.53 3.54
CA VAL A 142 -8.53 3.64 4.15
C VAL A 142 -8.99 4.22 5.49
N TYR A 143 -8.07 4.70 6.34
CA TYR A 143 -8.43 5.37 7.58
C TYR A 143 -9.29 6.61 7.37
N GLU A 144 -8.92 7.47 6.41
CA GLU A 144 -9.72 8.64 6.07
C GLU A 144 -11.15 8.26 5.66
N ARG A 145 -11.29 7.19 4.86
CA ARG A 145 -12.61 6.69 4.45
C ARG A 145 -13.38 6.13 5.63
N LEU A 146 -12.77 5.29 6.48
CA LEU A 146 -13.41 4.70 7.66
C LEU A 146 -13.99 5.78 8.59
N LYS A 147 -13.29 6.91 8.76
CA LYS A 147 -13.79 8.03 9.55
C LYS A 147 -15.13 8.61 9.06
N ASN A 148 -15.45 8.45 7.77
CA ASN A 148 -16.74 8.88 7.21
C ASN A 148 -17.88 7.89 7.44
N PHE A 149 -17.60 6.67 7.94
CA PHE A 149 -18.59 5.61 8.14
C PHE A 149 -18.97 5.38 9.61
N THR A 150 -18.60 6.29 10.49
CA THR A 150 -19.01 6.28 11.90
C THR A 150 -19.30 7.70 12.36
N ASP A 151 -20.16 7.84 13.38
CA ASP A 151 -20.38 9.10 14.10
C ASP A 151 -19.80 9.06 15.52
N ASP A 152 -19.25 7.92 15.94
CA ASP A 152 -18.63 7.76 17.25
C ASP A 152 -17.33 8.57 17.33
N ALA A 153 -17.32 9.58 18.20
CA ALA A 153 -16.21 10.54 18.31
C ALA A 153 -14.91 9.88 18.79
N ASP A 154 -15.00 8.94 19.73
CA ASP A 154 -13.84 8.21 20.26
C ASP A 154 -13.21 7.31 19.18
N SER A 155 -14.05 6.66 18.36
CA SER A 155 -13.59 5.90 17.19
C SER A 155 -12.87 6.81 16.19
N LYS A 156 -13.44 7.98 15.89
CA LYS A 156 -12.79 8.96 14.98
C LYS A 156 -11.44 9.45 15.51
N ASP A 157 -11.27 9.54 16.82
CA ASP A 157 -10.01 9.95 17.47
C ASP A 157 -8.96 8.84 17.38
N ALA A 158 -9.34 7.58 17.67
CA ALA A 158 -8.46 6.43 17.47
C ALA A 158 -8.01 6.29 16.00
N LEU A 159 -8.93 6.44 15.05
CA LEU A 159 -8.61 6.44 13.62
C LEU A 159 -7.75 7.65 13.22
N GLN A 160 -7.92 8.81 13.86
CA GLN A 160 -7.06 9.97 13.63
C GLN A 160 -5.63 9.69 14.06
N PHE A 161 -5.43 9.07 15.23
CA PHE A 161 -4.12 8.67 15.71
C PHE A 161 -3.41 7.78 14.69
N LEU A 162 -4.04 6.66 14.30
CA LEU A 162 -3.48 5.70 13.35
C LEU A 162 -3.17 6.37 12.00
N MET A 163 -4.14 7.07 11.41
CA MET A 163 -3.94 7.82 10.16
C MET A 163 -2.79 8.83 10.23
N THR A 164 -2.51 9.41 11.40
CA THR A 164 -1.40 10.37 11.57
C THR A 164 -0.05 9.64 11.65
N ARG A 165 -0.01 8.44 12.22
CA ARG A 165 1.17 7.59 12.23
C ARG A 165 1.57 7.16 10.82
N GLU A 166 0.60 6.85 9.97
CA GLU A 166 0.84 6.56 8.54
C GLU A 166 1.60 7.69 7.83
N ILE A 167 1.23 8.95 8.07
CA ILE A 167 1.95 10.11 7.52
C ILE A 167 3.39 10.16 8.05
N THR A 168 3.59 9.78 9.31
CA THR A 168 4.92 9.80 9.92
C THR A 168 5.80 8.71 9.32
N HIS A 169 5.29 7.48 9.16
CA HIS A 169 6.02 6.38 8.54
C HIS A 169 6.32 6.67 7.07
N MET A 170 5.37 7.20 6.29
CA MET A 170 5.65 7.70 4.93
C MET A 170 6.83 8.66 4.93
N LYS A 171 6.83 9.65 5.84
CA LYS A 171 7.93 10.61 5.93
C LYS A 171 9.25 9.92 6.26
N VAL A 172 9.27 8.97 7.19
CA VAL A 172 10.48 8.21 7.54
C VAL A 172 11.00 7.41 6.34
N PHE A 173 10.12 6.68 5.64
CA PHE A 173 10.50 5.91 4.47
C PHE A 173 10.97 6.78 3.30
N MET A 174 10.36 7.95 3.09
CA MET A 174 10.83 8.93 2.10
C MET A 174 12.24 9.44 2.44
N LEU A 175 12.49 9.79 3.70
CA LEU A 175 13.82 10.21 4.15
C LEU A 175 14.86 9.09 4.03
N ALA A 176 14.48 7.86 4.35
CA ALA A 176 15.34 6.68 4.19
C ALA A 176 15.69 6.46 2.71
N LEU A 177 14.71 6.56 1.81
CA LEU A 177 14.90 6.42 0.38
C LEU A 177 15.84 7.51 -0.18
N ASP A 178 15.61 8.77 0.21
CA ASP A 178 16.46 9.90 -0.19
C ASP A 178 17.90 9.71 0.33
N SER A 179 18.08 9.12 1.51
CA SER A 179 19.39 8.89 2.12
C SER A 179 20.27 7.89 1.37
N LEU A 180 19.67 7.05 0.51
CA LEU A 180 20.43 6.13 -0.36
C LEU A 180 21.26 6.88 -1.41
N GLY A 181 20.95 8.15 -1.67
CA GLY A 181 21.68 8.98 -2.65
C GLY A 181 21.53 8.50 -4.09
N LEU A 182 20.56 7.62 -4.36
CA LEU A 182 20.30 7.09 -5.69
C LEU A 182 19.50 8.10 -6.52
N PRO A 183 19.80 8.26 -7.82
CA PRO A 183 18.92 8.94 -8.76
C PRO A 183 17.50 8.35 -8.69
N PRO A 184 16.42 9.16 -8.83
CA PRO A 184 15.05 8.68 -8.65
C PRO A 184 14.64 7.49 -9.52
N LEU A 185 15.26 7.32 -10.68
CA LEU A 185 14.97 6.25 -11.65
C LEU A 185 15.99 5.10 -11.62
N GLN A 186 17.01 5.16 -10.76
CA GLN A 186 17.97 4.07 -10.62
C GLN A 186 17.37 2.99 -9.72
N ILE A 187 17.17 1.80 -10.28
CA ILE A 187 16.66 0.61 -9.60
C ILE A 187 17.59 -0.55 -9.97
N GLY A 188 18.21 -1.19 -8.98
CA GLY A 188 19.23 -2.21 -9.22
C GLY A 188 20.43 -1.69 -10.02
N GLN A 189 21.13 -2.61 -10.69
CA GLN A 189 22.43 -2.34 -11.33
C GLN A 189 22.37 -2.12 -12.85
N LEU A 190 21.31 -2.60 -13.51
CA LEU A 190 21.23 -2.58 -14.97
C LEU A 190 20.65 -1.25 -15.47
N PRO A 191 21.34 -0.54 -16.38
CA PRO A 191 20.77 0.66 -16.98
C PRO A 191 19.64 0.30 -17.96
N PRO A 192 18.67 1.20 -18.17
CA PRO A 192 17.69 1.03 -19.23
C PRO A 192 18.35 1.17 -20.61
N THR A 193 17.70 0.65 -21.65
CA THR A 193 18.14 0.81 -23.04
C THR A 193 18.10 2.29 -23.44
N GLU A 194 19.25 2.82 -23.88
CA GLU A 194 19.39 4.19 -24.38
C GLU A 194 18.37 4.48 -25.50
N GLY A 195 17.78 5.68 -25.52
CA GLY A 195 16.78 6.10 -26.50
C GLY A 195 15.39 5.46 -26.33
N LEU A 196 15.30 4.21 -25.85
CA LEU A 196 14.02 3.58 -25.53
C LEU A 196 13.41 4.15 -24.25
N VAL A 197 14.25 4.46 -23.25
CA VAL A 197 13.82 5.09 -21.98
C VAL A 197 13.15 6.46 -22.19
N ASP A 198 13.45 7.14 -23.31
CA ASP A 198 12.94 8.46 -23.64
C ASP A 198 11.65 8.42 -24.49
N GLN A 199 11.13 7.22 -24.82
CA GLN A 199 9.90 7.07 -25.59
C GLN A 199 8.67 6.96 -24.69
N TYR A 200 7.65 7.77 -24.98
CA TYR A 200 6.32 7.64 -24.40
C TYR A 200 5.38 7.09 -25.48
N PHE A 201 4.78 5.92 -25.23
CA PHE A 201 3.83 5.33 -26.16
C PHE A 201 2.43 5.82 -25.85
N ASN A 202 1.85 6.56 -26.79
CA ASN A 202 0.45 6.91 -26.77
C ASN A 202 -0.33 5.80 -27.51
N ASP A 203 -0.76 4.80 -26.74
CA ASP A 203 -1.53 3.66 -27.26
C ASP A 203 -3.02 3.98 -27.48
N SER A 204 -3.44 5.22 -27.25
CA SER A 204 -4.80 5.68 -27.49
C SER A 204 -5.04 6.04 -28.96
N THR A 205 -6.26 5.81 -29.41
CA THR A 205 -6.72 6.15 -30.77
C THR A 205 -7.07 7.64 -30.96
N GLY A 206 -6.68 8.51 -30.03
CA GLY A 206 -6.93 9.95 -30.12
C GLY A 206 -8.29 10.38 -29.56
N GLU A 207 -9.37 9.84 -30.10
CA GLU A 207 -10.75 10.28 -29.78
C GLU A 207 -11.66 9.12 -29.37
N GLY A 208 -12.57 9.41 -28.44
CA GLY A 208 -13.59 8.47 -27.95
C GLY A 208 -15.03 8.92 -28.24
N GLN A 209 -15.97 7.98 -28.20
CA GLN A 209 -17.39 8.19 -28.51
C GLN A 209 -18.07 9.30 -27.69
N ASP A 210 -17.57 9.57 -26.48
CA ASP A 210 -18.10 10.57 -25.55
C ASP A 210 -17.32 11.90 -25.59
N GLY A 211 -16.53 12.14 -26.65
CA GLY A 211 -15.70 13.33 -26.81
C GLY A 211 -14.42 13.31 -25.97
N ALA A 212 -14.01 12.13 -25.48
CA ALA A 212 -12.71 11.94 -24.86
C ALA A 212 -11.61 12.21 -25.90
N VAL A 213 -10.55 12.88 -25.48
CA VAL A 213 -9.39 13.18 -26.33
C VAL A 213 -8.10 12.85 -25.58
N ASP A 214 -7.04 12.56 -26.33
CA ASP A 214 -5.72 12.39 -25.75
C ASP A 214 -5.27 13.65 -25.00
N MET A 215 -4.72 13.43 -23.81
CA MET A 215 -4.29 14.50 -22.92
C MET A 215 -2.78 14.58 -22.89
N THR A 216 -2.27 15.80 -23.04
CA THR A 216 -0.84 16.09 -22.87
C THR A 216 -0.63 16.90 -21.59
N GLY A 217 0.38 16.51 -20.81
CA GLY A 217 0.82 17.20 -19.62
C GLY A 217 2.29 16.94 -19.33
N PRO A 218 2.82 17.42 -18.20
CA PRO A 218 4.24 17.24 -17.83
C PRO A 218 4.71 15.78 -17.76
N TRP A 219 3.77 14.82 -17.69
CA TRP A 219 4.05 13.39 -17.61
C TRP A 219 4.19 12.70 -18.98
N ASN A 220 3.90 13.37 -20.09
CA ASN A 220 3.97 12.80 -21.44
C ASN A 220 4.22 13.83 -22.55
N ASP A 221 4.71 15.03 -22.22
CA ASP A 221 4.90 16.07 -23.23
C ASP A 221 6.08 15.77 -24.16
N LYS A 222 6.01 16.35 -25.38
CA LYS A 222 7.01 16.17 -26.44
C LYS A 222 8.35 16.89 -26.17
N LYS A 223 8.47 17.67 -25.09
CA LYS A 223 9.73 18.29 -24.66
C LYS A 223 10.54 17.33 -23.78
N THR A 224 9.85 16.50 -23.02
CA THR A 224 10.46 15.48 -22.15
C THR A 224 10.60 14.15 -22.87
N PHE A 225 9.63 13.74 -23.68
CA PHE A 225 9.60 12.42 -24.32
C PHE A 225 9.53 12.50 -25.84
N ARG A 226 10.08 11.48 -26.50
CA ARG A 226 9.70 11.12 -27.87
C ARG A 226 8.36 10.38 -27.82
N VAL A 227 7.27 11.09 -28.07
CA VAL A 227 5.94 10.48 -28.14
C VAL A 227 5.80 9.68 -29.43
N VAL A 228 5.40 8.41 -29.31
CA VAL A 228 5.04 7.53 -30.43
C VAL A 228 3.53 7.31 -30.38
N ASP A 229 2.83 7.79 -31.40
CA ASP A 229 1.37 7.74 -31.45
C ASP A 229 0.92 6.46 -32.15
N ASN A 230 0.02 5.70 -31.51
CA ASN A 230 -0.62 4.52 -32.08
C ASN A 230 0.39 3.46 -32.60
N PRO A 231 1.36 3.00 -31.78
CA PRO A 231 2.44 2.12 -32.25
C PRO A 231 1.95 0.77 -32.81
N ALA A 232 0.77 0.31 -32.39
CA ALA A 232 0.13 -0.88 -32.98
C ALA A 232 -0.25 -0.69 -34.46
N PHE A 233 -0.49 0.55 -34.88
CA PHE A 233 -0.81 0.93 -36.25
C PHE A 233 0.39 1.50 -37.01
N ASN A 234 1.40 2.01 -36.28
CA ASN A 234 2.62 2.61 -36.82
C ASN A 234 3.89 1.94 -36.24
N PRO A 235 4.09 0.62 -36.41
CA PRO A 235 5.16 -0.11 -35.74
C PRO A 235 6.58 0.36 -36.12
N GLU A 236 6.74 0.96 -37.30
CA GLU A 236 7.97 1.58 -37.78
C GLU A 236 8.40 2.83 -37.00
N GLU A 237 7.49 3.47 -36.28
CA GLU A 237 7.80 4.64 -35.45
C GLU A 237 8.41 4.25 -34.10
N MET A 238 8.31 2.97 -33.70
CA MET A 238 8.93 2.46 -32.49
C MET A 238 10.42 2.21 -32.69
N ASP A 239 11.24 2.63 -31.74
CA ASP A 239 12.65 2.22 -31.67
C ASP A 239 12.83 1.05 -30.70
N VAL A 240 12.31 -0.14 -31.09
CA VAL A 240 12.29 -1.35 -30.25
C VAL A 240 13.65 -2.03 -30.08
N ASP A 241 14.60 -1.76 -31.00
CA ASP A 241 15.93 -2.39 -31.01
C ASP A 241 17.00 -1.52 -30.30
N GLY A 242 16.60 -0.35 -29.75
CA GLY A 242 17.53 0.69 -29.29
C GLY A 242 18.21 1.42 -30.46
N PRO A 243 19.08 2.42 -30.19
CA PRO A 243 19.72 3.22 -31.22
C PRO A 243 20.40 2.31 -32.25
N LYS A 244 19.97 2.43 -33.51
CA LYS A 244 20.57 1.72 -34.65
C LYS A 244 22.05 2.08 -34.71
N THR A 245 22.90 1.24 -34.11
CA THR A 245 24.35 1.41 -34.21
C THR A 245 24.72 1.52 -35.68
N SER A 246 25.13 2.72 -36.09
CA SER A 246 25.58 2.98 -37.44
C SER A 246 26.85 2.15 -37.67
N GLY A 247 26.71 1.04 -38.38
CA GLY A 247 27.83 0.38 -39.06
C GLY A 247 28.51 -0.77 -38.32
N ARG A 248 27.84 -1.93 -38.26
CA ARG A 248 28.58 -3.18 -38.48
C ARG A 248 29.00 -3.22 -39.96
N LYS A 249 30.19 -2.69 -40.27
CA LYS A 249 30.86 -3.01 -41.53
C LYS A 249 30.95 -4.53 -41.62
N LYS A 250 30.24 -5.13 -42.59
CA LYS A 250 30.45 -6.52 -42.97
C LYS A 250 31.92 -6.67 -43.35
N ALA A 251 32.68 -7.39 -42.53
CA ALA A 251 33.98 -7.90 -42.93
C ALA A 251 33.74 -8.86 -44.10
N LYS A 252 34.38 -8.58 -45.23
CA LYS A 252 34.52 -9.51 -46.35
C LYS A 252 35.65 -10.49 -46.05
#